data_AF-A0A453PG27-F1
#
_entry.id   AF-A0A453PG27-F1
#
_cell.length_a   1.000
_cell.length_b   1.000
_cell.length_c   1.000
_cell.angle_alpha   90.00
_cell.angle_beta   90.00
_cell.angle_gamma   90.00
#
_symmetry.space_group_name_H-M   'P 1'
#
loop_
_entity.id
_entity.type
_entity.pdbx_description
1 polymer ?
#
loop_
_entity_poly.entity_id
_entity_poly.type
_entity_poly.pdbx_seq_one_letter_code
_entity_poly.pdbx_strand_id
1 'polypeptide(L)' 'MMRGKPGYEHLNEPLHILVEAELPVEIIDARLMQAREILEDLLRPMVCFYIDISSI' A
#
# COMPACT_ATOMS: atom_id res chain seq x y z
N MET A 1 -19.28 16.65 4.00
CA MET A 1 -18.95 15.22 3.86
C MET A 1 -18.76 14.88 2.38
N MET A 2 -17.71 14.14 2.03
CA MET A 2 -17.47 13.65 0.66
C MET A 2 -17.97 12.22 0.41
N ARG A 3 -18.28 11.47 1.47
CA ARG A 3 -18.95 10.16 1.35
C ARG A 3 -20.29 10.31 0.63
N GLY A 4 -20.55 9.42 -0.32
CA GLY A 4 -21.77 9.40 -1.14
C GLY A 4 -21.76 10.32 -2.36
N LYS A 5 -20.64 11.01 -2.65
CA LYS A 5 -20.45 11.73 -3.91
C LYS A 5 -19.85 10.79 -4.98
N PRO A 6 -20.19 10.98 -6.28
CA PRO A 6 -19.57 10.22 -7.35
C PRO A 6 -18.06 10.49 -7.39
N GLY A 7 -17.26 9.44 -7.58
CA GLY A 7 -15.80 9.47 -7.53
C GLY A 7 -15.19 9.35 -6.12
N TYR A 8 -16.02 9.19 -5.09
CA TYR A 8 -15.61 8.97 -3.70
C TYR A 8 -16.12 7.64 -3.13
N GLU A 9 -16.43 6.67 -4.00
CA GLU A 9 -16.95 5.36 -3.64
C GLU A 9 -15.97 4.62 -2.70
N HIS A 10 -14.67 4.75 -2.97
CA HIS A 10 -13.56 4.17 -2.21
C HIS A 10 -13.52 4.60 -0.73
N LEU A 11 -14.16 5.71 -0.35
CA LEU A 11 -14.22 6.16 1.05
C LEU A 11 -15.09 5.28 1.95
N ASN A 12 -15.85 4.35 1.36
CA ASN A 12 -16.64 3.35 2.06
C ASN A 12 -15.89 2.02 2.24
N GLU A 13 -14.74 1.86 1.59
CA GLU A 13 -13.89 0.68 1.71
C GLU A 13 -12.88 0.87 2.86
N PRO A 14 -12.31 -0.22 3.42
CA PRO A 14 -11.16 -0.12 4.31
C PRO A 14 -10.00 0.64 3.64
N LEU A 15 -9.15 1.27 4.44
CA LEU A 15 -7.95 1.94 3.92
C LEU A 15 -7.10 0.95 3.12
N HIS A 16 -6.85 1.27 1.84
CA HIS A 16 -6.11 0.42 0.92
C HIS A 16 -5.25 1.28 -0.02
N ILE A 17 -4.33 0.61 -0.71
CA ILE A 17 -3.52 1.21 -1.78
C ILE A 17 -3.99 0.58 -3.10
N LEU A 18 -4.27 1.44 -4.07
CA LEU A 18 -4.59 1.02 -5.44
C LEU A 18 -3.32 1.09 -6.29
N VAL A 19 -3.00 -0.02 -6.97
CA VAL A 19 -1.85 -0.11 -7.87
C VAL A 19 -2.37 -0.38 -9.27
N GLU A 20 -2.23 0.60 -10.15
CA GLU A 20 -2.66 0.53 -11.56
C GLU A 20 -1.44 0.72 -12.47
N ALA A 21 -1.41 0.00 -13.58
CA ALA A 21 -0.38 0.13 -14.59
C ALA A 21 -0.99 0.00 -15.99
N GLU A 22 -0.51 0.83 -16.92
CA GLU A 22 -0.83 0.72 -18.34
C GLU A 22 0.46 0.38 -19.09
N LEU A 23 0.65 -0.92 -19.36
CA LEU A 23 1.86 -1.48 -19.95
C LEU A 23 1.50 -2.60 -20.94
N PRO A 24 2.42 -2.99 -21.85
CA PRO A 24 2.24 -4.17 -22.68
C PRO A 24 1.95 -5.43 -21.85
N VAL A 25 1.08 -6.29 -22.38
CA VAL A 25 0.58 -7.49 -21.69
C VAL A 25 1.70 -8.45 -21.29
N GLU A 26 2.83 -8.41 -22.01
CA GLU A 26 3.97 -9.28 -21.76
C GLU A 26 4.73 -8.92 -20.47
N ILE A 27 4.61 -7.67 -20.00
CA ILE A 27 5.40 -7.18 -18.84
C ILE A 27 4.54 -6.67 -17.68
N ILE A 28 3.25 -6.43 -17.91
CA ILE A 28 2.38 -5.80 -16.90
C ILE A 28 2.31 -6.60 -15.60
N ASP A 29 2.19 -7.93 -15.70
CA ASP A 29 2.11 -8.82 -14.53
C ASP A 29 3.39 -8.77 -13.70
N ALA A 30 4.55 -8.83 -14.37
CA ALA A 30 5.84 -8.76 -13.71
C ALA A 30 6.05 -7.41 -13.00
N ARG A 31 5.58 -6.31 -13.59
CA ARG A 31 5.69 -4.97 -12.97
C ARG A 31 4.72 -4.76 -11.83
N LEU A 32 3.49 -5.24 -11.93
CA LEU A 32 2.54 -5.20 -10.82
C LEU A 32 3.01 -6.04 -9.63
N MET A 33 3.55 -7.23 -9.90
CA MET A 33 4.09 -8.09 -8.84
C MET A 33 5.29 -7.44 -8.14
N GLN A 34 6.22 -6.85 -8.90
CA GLN A 34 7.35 -6.11 -8.35
C GLN A 34 6.89 -4.91 -7.50
N ALA A 35 5.91 -4.14 -7.98
CA ALA A 35 5.38 -3.00 -7.23
C ALA A 35 4.74 -3.44 -5.91
N ARG A 36 3.99 -4.55 -5.92
CA ARG A 36 3.41 -5.13 -4.71
C ARG A 36 4.48 -5.51 -3.69
N GLU A 37 5.54 -6.20 -4.10
CA GLU A 37 6.62 -6.62 -3.19
C GLU A 37 7.28 -5.42 -2.50
N ILE A 38 7.57 -4.37 -3.25
CA ILE A 38 8.15 -3.13 -2.70
C ILE A 38 7.18 -2.47 -1.72
N LEU A 39 5.89 -2.40 -2.07
CA LEU A 39 4.87 -1.80 -1.20
C LEU A 39 4.68 -2.60 0.09
N GLU A 40 4.69 -3.93 0.02
CA GLU A 40 4.62 -4.79 1.20
C GLU A 40 5.79 -4.53 2.15
N ASP A 41 7.02 -4.38 1.60
CA ASP A 41 8.19 -4.05 2.40
C ASP A 41 8.12 -2.64 3.01
N LEU A 42 7.56 -1.66 2.30
CA LEU A 42 7.35 -0.30 2.82
C LEU A 42 6.26 -0.20 3.89
N LEU A 43 5.22 -1.03 3.77
CA LEU A 43 4.10 -1.09 4.71
C LEU A 43 4.42 -1.93 5.95
N ARG A 44 5.50 -2.72 5.93
CA ARG A 44 6.01 -3.28 7.17
C ARG A 44 6.37 -2.12 8.07
N PRO A 45 5.74 -2.01 9.26
CA PRO A 45 6.17 -1.01 10.20
C PRO A 45 7.66 -1.25 10.41
N MET A 46 8.48 -0.21 10.26
CA MET A 46 9.77 -0.23 10.90
C MET A 46 9.43 -0.35 12.37
N VAL A 47 9.48 -1.57 12.88
CA VAL A 47 9.51 -1.80 14.30
C VAL A 47 10.70 -0.96 14.74
N CYS A 48 10.42 0.22 15.29
CA CYS A 48 11.30 0.82 16.24
C CYS A 48 11.48 -0.30 17.23
N PHE A 49 12.57 -1.07 17.10
CA PHE A 49 13.02 -1.95 18.14
C PHE A 49 13.03 -1.02 19.33
N TYR A 50 12.06 -1.22 20.22
CA TYR A 50 12.03 -0.60 21.52
C TYR A 50 13.34 -1.08 22.12
N ILE A 51 14.41 -0.32 21.94
CA ILE A 51 15.53 -0.35 22.86
C ILE A 51 14.84 0.08 24.13
N ASP A 52 14.48 -0.91 24.95
CA ASP A 52 14.03 -0.70 26.30
C ASP A 52 15.21 -0.05 27.04
N ILE A 53 15.38 1.27 26.86
CA ILE A 53 16.34 2.11 27.57
C ILE A 53 16.06 2.10 29.08
N SER A 54 14.95 1.50 29.51
CA SER A 54 14.66 1.16 30.91
C SER A 54 15.51 0.00 31.46
N SER A 55 16.34 -0.67 30.63
CA SER A 55 17.29 -1.71 31.06
C SER A 55 18.77 -1.32 31.00
N ILE A 56 19.10 -0.02 30.85
CA ILE A 56 20.47 0.54 31.01
C ILE A 56 20.56 1.33 32.32
#